data_AF-A0A944GHB5-F1
#
_entry.id   AF-A0A944GHB5-F1
#
_cell.length_a   1.000
_cell.length_b   1.000
_cell.length_c   1.000
_cell.angle_alpha   90.00
_cell.angle_beta   90.00
_cell.angle_gamma   90.00
#
_symmetry.space_group_name_H-M   'P 1'
#
loop_
_entity.id
_entity.type
_entity.pdbx_description
1 polymer ?
#
loop_
_entity_poly.entity_id
_entity_poly.type
_entity_poly.pdbx_seq_one_letter_code
_entity_poly.pdbx_strand_id
1 'polypeptide(L)' 'MQLSEILKMTRQKAFLSQEAFAKELSVSVSTINRWETGRVKPNLTAMKNIKAFCEKNALSYEDIEKEWFNRSMGE' A
#
# COMPACT_ATOMS: atom_id res chain seq x y z
N MET A 1 -0.27 14.21 0.08
CA MET A 1 -0.88 13.16 -0.77
C MET A 1 -1.64 12.21 0.11
N GLN A 2 -2.72 11.60 -0.37
CA GLN A 2 -3.44 10.60 0.43
C GLN A 2 -2.72 9.25 0.40
N LEU A 3 -2.83 8.45 1.47
CA LEU A 3 -2.29 7.09 1.53
C LEU A 3 -2.66 6.24 0.30
N SER A 4 -3.89 6.37 -0.18
CA SER A 4 -4.39 5.68 -1.38
C SER A 4 -3.59 6.00 -2.64
N GLU A 5 -3.23 7.27 -2.83
CA GLU A 5 -2.42 7.74 -3.96
C GLU A 5 -0.99 7.24 -3.84
N ILE A 6 -0.41 7.27 -2.63
CA ILE A 6 0.96 6.78 -2.38
C ILE A 6 1.04 5.28 -2.70
N LEU A 7 0.09 4.47 -2.22
CA LEU A 7 0.06 3.03 -2.50
C LEU A 7 -0.05 2.75 -4.01
N LYS A 8 -0.91 3.50 -4.71
CA LYS A 8 -1.05 3.40 -6.17
C LYS A 8 0.26 3.76 -6.89
N MET A 9 0.91 4.83 -6.46
CA MET A 9 2.19 5.26 -7.04
C MET A 9 3.31 4.25 -6.78
N THR A 10 3.40 3.69 -5.57
CA THR A 10 4.37 2.64 -5.22
C THR A 10 4.20 1.42 -6.13
N ARG A 11 2.96 0.96 -6.35
CA ARG A 11 2.68 -0.11 -7.31
C ARG A 11 3.10 0.25 -8.73
N GLN A 12 2.77 1.46 -9.19
CA GLN A 12 3.07 1.91 -10.55
C GLN A 12 4.58 2.07 -10.78
N LYS A 13 5.34 2.54 -9.77
CA LYS A 13 6.81 2.60 -9.79
C LYS A 13 7.46 1.21 -9.88
N ALA A 14 6.78 0.18 -9.38
CA ALA A 14 7.18 -1.21 -9.55
C ALA A 14 6.71 -1.83 -10.88
N PHE A 15 6.03 -1.06 -11.75
CA PHE A 15 5.45 -1.53 -13.02
C PHE A 15 4.46 -2.71 -12.88
N LEU A 16 3.73 -2.78 -11.77
CA LEU A 16 2.79 -3.87 -11.49
C LEU A 16 1.33 -3.46 -11.77
N SER A 17 0.52 -4.41 -12.26
CA SER A 17 -0.95 -4.29 -12.24
C SER A 17 -1.50 -4.48 -10.82
N GLN A 18 -2.77 -4.16 -10.58
CA GLN A 18 -3.40 -4.42 -9.27
C GLN A 18 -3.37 -5.91 -8.94
N GLU A 19 -3.55 -6.78 -9.93
CA GLU A 19 -3.48 -8.24 -9.82
C GLU A 19 -2.07 -8.70 -9.41
N ALA A 20 -1.04 -8.22 -10.09
CA ALA A 20 0.34 -8.59 -9.79
C ALA A 20 0.76 -8.11 -8.40
N PHE A 21 0.36 -6.89 -8.01
CA PHE A 21 0.64 -6.36 -6.68
C PHE A 21 -0.11 -7.10 -5.58
N ALA A 22 -1.36 -7.48 -5.82
CA ALA A 22 -2.14 -8.31 -4.91
C ALA A 22 -1.45 -9.66 -4.65
N LYS A 23 -0.87 -10.26 -5.70
CA LYS A 23 -0.10 -11.50 -5.60
C LYS A 23 1.17 -11.32 -4.75
N GLU A 24 1.95 -10.26 -4.99
CA GLU A 24 3.16 -9.96 -4.17
C GLU A 24 2.82 -9.75 -2.69
N LEU A 25 1.68 -9.12 -2.39
CA LEU A 25 1.25 -8.84 -1.02
C LEU A 25 0.41 -9.94 -0.37
N SER A 26 0.11 -11.03 -1.11
CA SER A 26 -0.76 -12.13 -0.69
C SER A 26 -2.15 -11.68 -0.23
N VAL A 27 -2.77 -10.79 -0.99
CA VAL A 27 -4.15 -10.30 -0.77
C VAL A 27 -4.99 -10.41 -2.05
N SER A 28 -6.29 -10.14 -1.97
CA SER A 28 -7.15 -10.08 -3.15
C SER A 28 -6.95 -8.77 -3.94
N VAL A 29 -7.20 -8.81 -5.25
CA VAL A 29 -7.22 -7.62 -6.11
C VAL A 29 -8.24 -6.58 -5.62
N SER A 30 -9.38 -7.05 -5.11
CA SER A 30 -10.40 -6.19 -4.50
C SER A 30 -9.90 -5.44 -3.26
N THR A 31 -8.97 -6.03 -2.51
CA THR A 31 -8.32 -5.38 -1.36
C THR A 31 -7.42 -4.24 -1.83
N ILE A 32 -6.58 -4.48 -2.84
CA ILE A 32 -5.75 -3.44 -3.46
C ILE A 32 -6.60 -2.30 -4.01
N ASN A 33 -7.68 -2.62 -4.74
CA ASN A 33 -8.59 -1.61 -5.28
C ASN A 33 -9.18 -0.71 -4.18
N ARG A 34 -9.60 -1.29 -3.06
CA ARG A 34 -10.15 -0.50 -1.94
C ARG A 34 -9.09 0.36 -1.24
N TRP A 35 -7.83 -0.09 -1.17
CA TRP A 35 -6.73 0.72 -0.64
C TRP A 35 -6.41 1.89 -1.58
N GLU A 36 -6.25 1.64 -2.87
CA GLU A 36 -5.93 2.66 -3.88
C GLU A 36 -7.07 3.66 -4.15
N THR A 37 -8.30 3.32 -3.75
CA THR A 37 -9.46 4.23 -3.78
C THR A 37 -9.74 4.88 -2.42
N GLY A 38 -8.95 4.57 -1.40
CA GLY A 38 -9.08 5.16 -0.05
C GLY A 38 -10.31 4.68 0.73
N ARG A 39 -11.02 3.66 0.25
CA ARG A 39 -12.22 3.09 0.90
C ARG A 39 -11.90 2.36 2.21
N VAL A 40 -10.73 1.73 2.31
CA VAL A 40 -10.22 1.15 3.56
C VAL A 40 -8.71 1.33 3.64
N LYS A 41 -8.18 1.37 4.87
CA LYS A 41 -6.73 1.35 5.12
C LYS A 41 -6.19 -0.09 5.18
N PRO A 42 -4.94 -0.35 4.79
CA PRO A 42 -4.27 -1.61 5.10
C PRO A 42 -4.22 -1.85 6.61
N ASN A 43 -4.33 -3.09 7.05
CA ASN A 43 -4.13 -3.45 8.47
C ASN A 43 -2.63 -3.68 8.76
N LEU A 44 -2.28 -3.96 10.02
CA LEU A 44 -0.87 -4.11 10.42
C LEU A 44 -0.15 -5.24 9.65
N THR A 45 -0.82 -6.38 9.41
CA THR A 45 -0.26 -7.49 8.62
C THR A 45 0.01 -7.07 7.18
N ALA A 46 -0.93 -6.34 6.56
CA ALA A 46 -0.75 -5.80 5.23
C ALA A 46 0.38 -4.76 5.18
N MET A 47 0.50 -3.89 6.18
CA MET A 47 1.60 -2.93 6.28
C MET A 47 2.96 -3.62 6.38
N LYS A 48 3.06 -4.72 7.13
CA LYS A 48 4.28 -5.55 7.17
C LYS A 48 4.64 -6.10 5.79
N ASN A 49 3.66 -6.59 5.03
CA ASN A 49 3.89 -7.10 3.67
C ASN A 49 4.28 -5.97 2.71
N ILE A 50 3.65 -4.79 2.82
CA ILE A 50 3.97 -3.61 2.00
C ILE A 50 5.39 -3.13 2.28
N LYS A 51 5.82 -3.11 3.56
CA LYS A 51 7.20 -2.78 3.93
C LYS A 51 8.20 -3.74 3.29
N ALA A 52 7.99 -5.04 3.44
CA ALA A 52 8.86 -6.06 2.84
C ALA A 52 8.91 -5.96 1.30
N PHE A 53 7.77 -5.65 0.66
CA PHE A 53 7.72 -5.38 -0.77
C PHE A 53 8.54 -4.15 -1.16
N CYS A 54 8.41 -3.04 -0.43
CA CYS A 54 9.18 -1.82 -0.70
C CYS A 54 10.68 -2.07 -0.57
N GLU A 55 11.12 -2.76 0.48
CA GLU A 55 12.53 -3.13 0.70
C GLU A 55 13.07 -4.00 -0.44
N LYS A 56 12.33 -5.03 -0.86
CA LYS A 56 12.69 -5.92 -1.99
C LYS A 56 12.86 -5.17 -3.31
N ASN A 57 12.09 -4.10 -3.53
CA ASN A 57 12.06 -3.34 -4.79
C ASN A 57 12.81 -2.00 -4.71
N ALA A 58 13.54 -1.74 -3.63
CA ALA A 58 14.21 -0.45 -3.38
C ALA A 58 13.29 0.78 -3.52
N LEU A 59 12.05 0.66 -3.03
CA LEU A 59 11.05 1.72 -3.02
C LEU A 59 10.95 2.37 -1.63
N SER A 60 10.65 3.67 -1.57
CA SER A 60 10.42 4.36 -0.30
C SER A 60 9.17 3.84 0.40
N TYR A 61 9.31 3.49 1.69
CA TYR A 61 8.20 3.13 2.58
C TYR A 61 7.81 4.28 3.54
N GLU A 62 8.67 5.29 3.69
CA GLU A 62 8.52 6.38 4.65
C GLU A 62 7.20 7.15 4.48
N ASP A 63 6.85 7.50 3.23
CA ASP A 63 5.61 8.22 2.93
C ASP A 63 4.36 7.37 3.23
N ILE A 64 4.45 6.05 2.98
CA ILE A 64 3.36 5.11 3.28
C ILE A 64 3.15 5.02 4.79
N GLU A 65 4.24 4.85 5.54
CA GLU A 65 4.22 4.73 7.01
C GLU A 65 3.64 5.98 7.66
N LYS A 66 4.15 7.16 7.27
CA LYS A 66 3.71 8.45 7.80
C LYS A 66 2.21 8.67 7.60
N GLU A 67 1.71 8.48 6.38
CA GLU A 67 0.29 8.70 6.08
C GLU A 67 -0.62 7.63 6.71
N TRP A 68 -0.13 6.40 6.89
CA TRP A 68 -0.87 5.35 7.57
C TRP A 68 -1.06 5.64 9.07
N PHE A 69 -0.04 6.17 9.75
CA PHE A 69 -0.14 6.58 11.14
C PHE A 69 -1.00 7.83 11.34
N ASN A 70 -0.86 8.84 10.46
CA ASN A 70 -1.65 10.07 10.55
C ASN A 70 -3.16 9.82 10.50
N ARG A 71 -3.61 8.85 9.68
CA ARG A 71 -5.03 8.45 9.64
C ARG A 71 -5.53 7.66 10.85
N SER A 72 -4.64 7.16 11.70
CA SER A 72 -5.02 6.40 12.90
C SER A 72 -5.19 7.28 14.14
N MET A 73 -4.80 8.57 14.07
CA MET A 73 -5.00 9.56 15.14
C MET A 73 -6.21 10.50 14.90
N GLY A 74 -7.03 10.21 13.89
CA GLY A 74 -8.17 11.05 13.51
C GLY A 74 -9.52 10.32 13.48
N GLU A 75 -9.64 9.19 14.20
CA GLU A 75 -10.92 8.50 14.45
C GLU A 75 -11.57 9.01 15.74
#